data_AF-A0A358KLD0-F1
#
_entry.id   AF-A0A358KLD0-F1
#
_cell.length_a   1.000
_cell.length_b   1.000
_cell.length_c   1.000
_cell.angle_alpha   90.00
_cell.angle_beta   90.00
_cell.angle_gamma   90.00
#
_symmetry.space_group_name_H-M   'P 1'
#
loop_
_entity.id
_entity.type
_entity.pdbx_description
1 polymer ?
#
loop_
_entity_poly.entity_id
_entity_poly.type
_entity_poly.pdbx_seq_one_letter_code
_entity_poly.pdbx_strand_id
1 'polypeptide(L)'
;TQSGREHVIKEYNENSGASRDPMRAIQSKKYLYIFNPWSNGERVFATATTGTVTYRRMAALAKSDPRLAKRLALYKYRVPEELYDVAADPDCLNNLIESSEHQAALGRLRRQLERWMVRTNDPLLETFRRRDDAEFRESVVQTQEREAMARKAKRRKKK
;
A
#
# COMPACT_ATOMS: atom_id res chain seq x y z
N THR A 1 0.55 -27.83 11.71
CA THR A 1 0.34 -26.89 10.58
C THR A 1 -1.08 -27.07 10.06
N GLN A 2 -1.76 -26.00 9.63
CA GLN A 2 -3.11 -26.11 9.06
C GLN A 2 -3.01 -26.08 7.52
N SER A 3 -3.56 -27.10 6.86
CA SER A 3 -3.62 -27.15 5.40
C SER A 3 -4.44 -25.97 4.84
N GLY A 4 -4.02 -25.43 3.69
CA GLY A 4 -4.71 -24.33 3.01
C GLY A 4 -4.47 -22.93 3.61
N ARG A 5 -3.63 -22.79 4.65
CA ARG A 5 -3.26 -21.49 5.25
C ARG A 5 -1.80 -21.11 4.97
N GLU A 6 -1.42 -21.10 3.70
CA GLU A 6 -0.04 -20.77 3.29
C GLU A 6 0.21 -19.27 3.11
N HIS A 7 -0.85 -18.46 3.09
CA HIS A 7 -0.78 -17.00 2.99
C HIS A 7 -1.97 -16.32 3.65
N VAL A 8 -1.82 -15.03 3.93
CA VAL A 8 -2.89 -14.12 4.33
C VAL A 8 -3.03 -13.01 3.29
N ILE A 9 -4.26 -12.55 3.07
CA ILE A 9 -4.56 -11.37 2.25
C ILE A 9 -4.89 -10.20 3.18
N LYS A 10 -4.46 -9.00 2.82
CA LYS A 10 -4.73 -7.77 3.56
C LYS A 10 -5.24 -6.71 2.59
N GLU A 11 -6.28 -6.00 3.01
CA GLU A 11 -6.91 -4.95 2.20
C GLU A 11 -7.09 -3.70 3.06
N TYR A 12 -6.76 -2.55 2.49
CA TYR A 12 -7.04 -1.25 3.05
C TYR A 12 -7.66 -0.38 1.95
N ASN A 13 -8.63 0.47 2.30
CA ASN A 13 -9.41 1.22 1.30
C ASN A 13 -9.49 2.72 1.63
N GLU A 14 -9.90 3.07 2.85
CA GLU A 14 -10.22 4.44 3.23
C GLU A 14 -10.07 4.63 4.74
N ASN A 15 -9.62 5.80 5.18
CA ASN A 15 -9.59 6.16 6.60
C ASN A 15 -10.87 6.88 7.06
N SER A 16 -11.01 7.12 8.38
CA SER A 16 -12.14 7.86 8.95
C SER A 16 -12.27 9.31 8.45
N GLY A 17 -11.18 9.87 7.92
CA GLY A 17 -11.13 11.18 7.27
C GLY A 17 -11.70 11.21 5.85
N ALA A 18 -12.06 10.06 5.28
CA ALA A 18 -12.45 9.83 3.89
C ALA A 18 -11.31 9.97 2.86
N SER A 19 -10.05 9.87 3.29
CA SER A 19 -8.90 9.82 2.37
C SER A 19 -8.75 8.41 1.79
N ARG A 20 -8.41 8.34 0.50
CA ARG A 20 -8.32 7.12 -0.30
C ARG A 20 -6.87 6.77 -0.59
N ASP A 21 -6.32 5.93 0.26
CA ASP A 21 -4.98 5.36 0.08
C ASP A 21 -5.07 3.83 -0.05
N PRO A 22 -5.85 3.26 -0.99
CA PRO A 22 -6.12 1.83 -1.01
C PRO A 22 -4.87 0.97 -1.21
N MET A 23 -4.76 -0.11 -0.45
CA MET A 23 -3.64 -1.06 -0.55
C MET A 23 -4.17 -2.49 -0.63
N ARG A 24 -3.44 -3.34 -1.33
CA ARG A 24 -3.66 -4.79 -1.36
C ARG A 24 -2.35 -5.48 -1.05
N ALA A 25 -2.38 -6.48 -0.19
CA ALA A 25 -1.18 -7.24 0.12
C ALA A 25 -1.48 -8.74 0.27
N ILE A 26 -0.46 -9.53 -0.07
CA ILE A 26 -0.43 -10.96 0.21
C ILE A 26 0.87 -11.26 0.95
N GLN A 27 0.75 -11.98 2.06
CA GLN A 27 1.89 -12.42 2.85
C GLN A 27 1.88 -13.93 2.99
N SER A 28 2.93 -14.56 2.48
CA SER A 28 3.28 -15.96 2.75
C SER A 28 4.21 -16.06 3.97
N LYS A 29 4.63 -17.28 4.33
CA LYS A 29 5.63 -17.48 5.39
C LYS A 29 6.97 -16.78 5.12
N LYS A 30 7.37 -16.64 3.84
CA LYS A 30 8.68 -16.10 3.44
C LYS A 30 8.61 -14.69 2.87
N TYR A 31 7.56 -14.36 2.13
CA TYR A 31 7.50 -13.10 1.39
C TYR A 31 6.20 -12.34 1.64
N LEU A 32 6.31 -11.02 1.69
CA LEU A 32 5.21 -10.05 1.68
C LEU A 32 5.28 -9.25 0.38
N TYR A 33 4.17 -9.20 -0.35
CA TYR A 33 3.97 -8.32 -1.49
C TYR A 33 2.86 -7.31 -1.18
N ILE A 34 3.09 -6.04 -1.50
CA ILE A 34 2.14 -4.93 -1.31
C ILE A 34 1.99 -4.17 -2.62
N PHE A 35 0.75 -3.90 -3.00
CA PHE A 35 0.36 -3.01 -4.09
C PHE A 35 -0.29 -1.75 -3.51
N ASN A 36 0.29 -0.59 -3.82
CA ASN A 36 -0.14 0.74 -3.37
C ASN A 36 -0.54 1.59 -4.60
N PRO A 37 -1.71 1.37 -5.21
CA PRO A 37 -2.11 2.11 -6.41
C PRO A 37 -2.22 3.64 -6.21
N TRP A 38 -2.37 4.10 -4.96
CA TRP A 38 -2.36 5.53 -4.62
C TRP A 38 -0.98 6.18 -4.68
N SER A 39 0.10 5.41 -4.62
CA SER A 39 1.45 5.97 -4.61
C SER A 39 1.81 6.49 -6.01
N ASN A 40 2.09 7.78 -6.10
CA ASN A 40 2.57 8.46 -7.30
C ASN A 40 3.89 9.22 -7.05
N GLY A 41 4.55 8.96 -5.90
CA GLY A 41 5.78 9.62 -5.48
C GLY A 41 5.60 11.00 -4.83
N GLU A 42 4.41 11.60 -4.91
CA GLU A 42 4.15 12.97 -4.42
C GLU A 42 3.03 13.03 -3.38
N ARG A 43 1.98 12.20 -3.53
CA ARG A 43 0.85 12.07 -2.59
C ARG A 43 1.38 11.61 -1.24
N VAL A 44 0.98 12.32 -0.18
CA VAL A 44 1.34 11.97 1.20
C VAL A 44 0.22 11.12 1.80
N PHE A 45 0.58 9.94 2.32
CA PHE A 45 -0.34 9.03 3.01
C PHE A 45 -1.07 9.71 4.17
N ALA A 46 -2.41 9.70 4.15
CA ALA A 46 -3.20 10.34 5.17
C ALA A 46 -3.40 9.41 6.37
N THR A 47 -2.69 9.68 7.48
CA THR A 47 -2.76 8.85 8.69
C THR A 47 -2.83 9.68 9.97
N ALA A 48 -3.62 9.20 10.93
CA ALA A 48 -3.76 9.79 12.27
C ALA A 48 -2.44 9.79 13.06
N THR A 49 -1.48 8.95 12.66
CA THR A 49 -0.19 8.83 13.35
C THR A 49 0.73 10.03 13.15
N THR A 50 0.48 10.87 12.13
CA THR A 50 1.23 12.11 11.90
C THR A 50 1.12 13.14 13.03
N GLY A 51 0.05 13.10 13.82
CA GLY A 51 -0.14 13.99 14.98
C GLY A 51 0.61 13.56 16.25
N THR A 52 1.25 12.39 16.26
CA THR A 52 1.87 11.82 17.46
C THR A 52 3.21 12.47 17.81
N VAL A 53 3.60 12.41 19.09
CA VAL A 53 4.92 12.87 19.55
C VAL A 53 6.05 12.08 18.86
N THR A 54 5.87 10.77 18.68
CA THR A 54 6.83 9.89 17.99
C THR A 54 7.07 10.31 16.54
N TYR A 55 6.00 10.59 15.78
CA TYR A 55 6.15 11.05 14.40
C TYR A 55 6.89 12.39 14.34
N ARG A 56 6.52 13.35 15.19
CA ARG A 56 7.20 14.67 15.24
C ARG A 56 8.68 14.53 15.56
N ARG A 57 9.05 13.61 16.48
CA ARG A 57 10.45 13.33 16.79
C ARG A 57 11.20 12.70 15.62
N MET A 58 10.60 11.72 14.94
CA MET A 58 11.17 11.12 13.73
C MET A 58 11.39 12.18 12.64
N ALA A 59 10.41 13.05 12.40
CA ALA A 59 10.51 14.13 11.41
C ALA A 59 11.60 15.16 11.76
N ALA A 60 11.79 15.47 13.05
CA ALA A 60 12.88 16.35 13.48
C ALA A 60 14.25 15.71 13.24
N LEU A 61 14.43 14.43 13.60
CA LEU A 61 15.68 13.70 13.42
C LEU A 61 16.02 13.46 11.94
N ALA A 62 15.02 13.21 11.09
CA ALA A 62 15.17 13.03 9.65
C ALA A 62 15.80 14.24 8.94
N LYS A 63 15.81 15.44 9.56
CA LYS A 63 16.50 16.62 8.98
C LYS A 63 18.02 16.48 8.98
N SER A 64 18.58 15.67 9.87
CA SER A 64 20.03 15.49 10.02
C SER A 64 20.49 14.02 9.95
N ASP A 65 19.57 13.06 9.94
CA ASP A 65 19.86 11.63 9.78
C ASP A 65 19.31 11.13 8.42
N PRO A 66 20.18 10.86 7.42
CA PRO A 66 19.76 10.38 6.09
C PRO A 66 19.00 9.04 6.12
N ARG A 67 19.31 8.16 7.08
CA ARG A 67 18.61 6.87 7.22
C ARG A 67 17.17 7.11 7.65
N LEU A 68 16.96 7.99 8.62
CA LEU A 68 15.61 8.38 9.05
C LEU A 68 14.88 9.18 7.97
N ALA A 69 15.57 10.01 7.20
CA ALA A 69 15.00 10.71 6.05
C ALA A 69 14.44 9.73 5.02
N LYS A 70 15.19 8.69 4.65
CA LYS A 70 14.74 7.65 3.72
C LYS A 70 13.52 6.89 4.25
N ARG A 71 13.51 6.55 5.55
CA ARG A 71 12.37 5.87 6.19
C ARG A 71 11.12 6.76 6.24
N LEU A 72 11.29 8.04 6.57
CA LEU A 72 10.20 9.00 6.57
C LEU A 72 9.64 9.22 5.16
N ALA A 73 10.50 9.30 4.14
CA ALA A 73 10.07 9.42 2.75
C ALA A 73 9.22 8.21 2.32
N LEU A 74 9.70 6.98 2.58
CA LEU A 74 8.93 5.77 2.27
C LEU A 74 7.60 5.73 3.02
N TYR A 75 7.59 6.15 4.29
CA TYR A 75 6.37 6.23 5.10
C TYR A 75 5.34 7.23 4.53
N LYS A 76 5.79 8.36 3.97
CA LYS A 76 4.91 9.40 3.40
C LYS A 76 4.42 9.05 2.01
N TYR A 77 5.31 8.61 1.13
CA TYR A 77 5.04 8.54 -0.31
C TYR A 77 4.83 7.10 -0.81
N ARG A 78 5.38 6.11 -0.09
CA ARG A 78 5.49 4.71 -0.52
C ARG A 78 6.04 4.60 -1.96
N VAL A 79 5.87 3.42 -2.55
CA VAL A 79 6.06 3.14 -3.98
C VAL A 79 4.89 2.28 -4.47
N PRO A 80 4.61 2.22 -5.79
CA PRO A 80 3.46 1.49 -6.32
C PRO A 80 3.45 0.00 -5.95
N GLU A 81 4.62 -0.63 -5.90
CA GLU A 81 4.77 -2.05 -5.54
C GLU A 81 5.95 -2.26 -4.59
N GLU A 82 5.75 -3.13 -3.61
CA GLU A 82 6.76 -3.49 -2.61
C GLU A 82 6.84 -5.02 -2.47
N LEU A 83 8.05 -5.56 -2.37
CA LEU A 83 8.32 -6.97 -2.08
C LEU A 83 9.34 -7.07 -0.95
N TYR A 84 9.05 -7.88 0.06
CA TYR A 84 9.95 -8.11 1.20
C TYR A 84 10.12 -9.60 1.47
N ASP A 85 11.34 -10.03 1.78
CA ASP A 85 11.60 -11.34 2.39
C ASP A 85 11.43 -11.19 3.91
N VAL A 86 10.23 -11.50 4.42
CA VAL A 86 9.90 -11.33 5.83
C VAL A 86 10.55 -12.39 6.73
N ALA A 87 11.15 -13.44 6.16
CA ALA A 87 11.90 -14.42 6.93
C ALA A 87 13.32 -13.93 7.21
N ALA A 88 13.96 -13.27 6.24
CA ALA A 88 15.30 -12.70 6.39
C ALA A 88 15.31 -11.24 6.88
N ASP A 89 14.28 -10.46 6.55
CA ASP A 89 14.09 -9.05 6.89
C ASP A 89 12.70 -8.85 7.53
N PRO A 90 12.53 -9.23 8.80
CA PRO A 90 11.24 -9.18 9.49
C PRO A 90 10.68 -7.75 9.61
N ASP A 91 11.55 -6.73 9.55
CA ASP A 91 11.20 -5.32 9.65
C ASP A 91 10.85 -4.67 8.30
N CYS A 92 10.95 -5.43 7.19
CA CYS A 92 10.66 -4.96 5.83
C CYS A 92 11.44 -3.67 5.50
N LEU A 93 12.74 -3.69 5.72
CA LEU A 93 13.62 -2.53 5.49
C LEU A 93 14.10 -2.45 4.04
N ASN A 94 14.18 -3.59 3.36
CA ASN A 94 14.76 -3.73 2.03
C ASN A 94 13.70 -4.17 1.01
N ASN A 95 13.23 -3.22 0.19
CA ASN A 95 12.29 -3.52 -0.88
C ASN A 95 13.01 -4.24 -2.04
N LEU A 96 12.60 -5.47 -2.31
CA LEU A 96 13.15 -6.39 -3.31
C LEU A 96 12.38 -6.34 -4.65
N ILE A 97 11.52 -5.34 -4.87
CA ILE A 97 10.66 -5.28 -6.06
C ILE A 97 11.46 -5.32 -7.38
N GLU A 98 12.63 -4.68 -7.40
CA GLU A 98 13.57 -4.65 -8.54
C GLU A 98 14.57 -5.81 -8.56
N SER A 99 14.51 -6.74 -7.59
CA SER A 99 15.48 -7.83 -7.50
C SER A 99 15.20 -8.89 -8.57
N SER A 100 16.19 -9.14 -9.44
CA SER A 100 16.11 -10.19 -10.47
C SER A 100 16.00 -11.60 -9.89
N GLU A 101 16.67 -11.86 -8.76
CA GLU A 101 16.63 -13.13 -8.04
C GLU A 101 15.21 -13.47 -7.52
N HIS A 102 14.41 -12.46 -7.20
CA HIS A 102 13.12 -12.62 -6.54
C HIS A 102 11.91 -12.62 -7.49
N GLN A 103 12.12 -12.52 -8.81
CA GLN A 103 11.06 -12.40 -9.80
C GLN A 103 10.09 -13.60 -9.80
N ALA A 104 10.60 -14.81 -9.55
CA ALA A 104 9.76 -16.00 -9.45
C ALA A 104 8.78 -15.92 -8.25
N ALA A 105 9.26 -15.44 -7.10
CA ALA A 105 8.42 -15.24 -5.92
C ALA A 105 7.41 -14.11 -6.13
N LEU A 106 7.85 -12.98 -6.69
CA LEU A 106 7.00 -11.84 -7.04
C LEU A 106 5.86 -12.26 -7.98
N GLY A 107 6.18 -12.95 -9.07
CA GLY A 107 5.17 -13.42 -10.04
C GLY A 107 4.16 -14.38 -9.40
N ARG A 108 4.60 -15.28 -8.51
CA ARG A 108 3.70 -16.17 -7.78
C ARG A 108 2.73 -15.41 -6.88
N LEU A 109 3.22 -14.45 -6.10
CA LEU A 109 2.40 -13.63 -5.20
C LEU A 109 1.42 -12.74 -5.96
N ARG A 110 1.87 -12.08 -7.04
CA ARG A 110 0.99 -11.29 -7.92
C ARG A 110 -0.17 -12.15 -8.46
N ARG A 111 0.10 -13.35 -8.97
CA ARG A 111 -0.94 -14.28 -9.45
C ARG A 111 -1.88 -14.75 -8.34
N GLN A 112 -1.36 -14.99 -7.14
CA GLN A 112 -2.19 -15.40 -6.00
C GLN A 112 -3.13 -14.27 -5.55
N LEU A 113 -2.61 -13.04 -5.47
CA LEU A 113 -3.40 -11.86 -5.15
C LEU A 113 -4.44 -11.59 -6.24
N GLU A 114 -4.09 -11.69 -7.52
CA GLU A 114 -5.04 -11.53 -8.61
C GLU A 114 -6.19 -12.53 -8.52
N ARG A 115 -5.90 -13.82 -8.27
CA ARG A 115 -6.95 -14.84 -8.08
C ARG A 115 -7.87 -14.51 -6.92
N TRP A 116 -7.33 -13.96 -5.83
CA TRP A 116 -8.14 -13.46 -4.73
C TRP A 116 -9.07 -12.34 -5.20
N MET A 117 -8.50 -11.31 -5.85
CA MET A 117 -9.24 -10.15 -6.35
C MET A 117 -10.34 -10.51 -7.35
N VAL A 118 -10.08 -11.49 -8.23
CA VAL A 118 -11.11 -12.05 -9.13
C VAL A 118 -12.23 -12.70 -8.33
N ARG A 119 -11.89 -13.56 -7.36
CA ARG A 119 -12.87 -14.29 -6.56
C ARG A 119 -13.76 -13.36 -5.72
N THR A 120 -13.21 -12.25 -5.23
CA THR A 120 -13.94 -11.29 -4.38
C THR A 120 -14.58 -10.16 -5.17
N ASN A 121 -14.43 -10.15 -6.50
CA ASN A 121 -14.85 -9.05 -7.36
C ASN A 121 -14.30 -7.69 -6.87
N ASP A 122 -12.99 -7.66 -6.60
CA ASP A 122 -12.32 -6.50 -6.04
C ASP A 122 -12.39 -5.31 -7.01
N PRO A 123 -12.85 -4.12 -6.56
CA PRO A 123 -12.96 -2.94 -7.42
C PRO A 123 -11.62 -2.44 -7.97
N LEU A 124 -10.49 -2.89 -7.42
CA LEU A 124 -9.15 -2.53 -7.91
C LEU A 124 -8.52 -3.59 -8.81
N LEU A 125 -9.25 -4.65 -9.22
CA LEU A 125 -8.70 -5.71 -10.07
C LEU A 125 -8.12 -5.17 -11.37
N GLU A 126 -8.84 -4.26 -12.04
CA GLU A 126 -8.36 -3.67 -13.28
C GLU A 126 -7.12 -2.80 -13.05
N THR A 127 -7.10 -2.02 -11.97
CA THR A 127 -5.94 -1.22 -11.56
C THR A 127 -4.72 -2.10 -11.25
N PHE A 128 -4.94 -3.28 -10.68
CA PHE A 128 -3.87 -4.25 -10.40
C PHE A 128 -3.33 -4.92 -11.67
N ARG A 129 -4.19 -5.21 -12.64
CA ARG A 129 -3.77 -5.73 -13.97
C ARG A 129 -2.97 -4.69 -14.75
N ARG A 130 -3.36 -3.43 -14.65
CA ARG A 130 -2.68 -2.26 -15.22
C ARG A 130 -1.76 -1.57 -14.22
N ARG A 131 -1.16 -2.33 -13.29
CA ARG A 131 -0.32 -1.78 -12.20
C ARG A 131 0.88 -0.98 -12.69
N ASP A 132 1.36 -1.18 -13.92
CA ASP A 132 2.48 -0.44 -14.50
C ASP A 132 2.04 0.91 -15.11
N ASP A 133 0.73 1.11 -15.32
CA ASP A 133 0.15 2.31 -15.93
C ASP A 133 -0.13 3.39 -14.86
N ALA A 134 0.79 4.34 -14.71
CA ALA A 134 0.73 5.37 -13.68
C ALA A 134 -0.49 6.30 -13.83
N GLU A 135 -0.82 6.68 -15.06
CA GLU A 135 -1.96 7.56 -15.35
C GLU A 135 -3.28 6.87 -15.02
N PHE A 136 -3.40 5.58 -15.36
CA PHE A 136 -4.58 4.81 -15.02
C PHE A 136 -4.77 4.66 -13.52
N ARG A 137 -3.70 4.30 -12.77
CA ARG A 137 -3.75 4.21 -11.30
C ARG A 137 -4.22 5.52 -10.69
N GLU A 138 -3.65 6.64 -11.12
CA GLU A 138 -4.00 7.96 -10.64
C GLU A 138 -5.47 8.32 -10.94
N SER A 139 -5.95 8.03 -12.16
CA SER A 139 -7.33 8.31 -12.55
C SER A 139 -8.37 7.58 -11.67
N VAL A 140 -8.06 6.33 -11.28
CA VAL A 140 -8.91 5.52 -10.40
C VAL A 140 -8.91 6.09 -8.99
N VAL A 141 -7.74 6.45 -8.46
CA VAL A 141 -7.62 7.00 -7.10
C VAL A 141 -8.35 8.34 -7.00
N GLN A 142 -8.19 9.24 -7.96
CA GLN A 142 -8.90 10.52 -7.99
C GLN A 142 -10.43 10.34 -8.07
N THR A 143 -10.90 9.34 -8.83
CA THR A 143 -12.33 9.01 -8.90
C THR A 143 -12.85 8.58 -7.53
N GLN A 144 -12.13 7.67 -6.86
CA GLN A 144 -12.48 7.22 -5.52
C GLN A 144 -12.45 8.36 -4.49
N GLU A 145 -11.49 9.30 -4.59
CA GLU A 145 -11.41 10.48 -3.72
C GLU A 145 -12.63 11.39 -3.88
N ARG A 146 -13.01 11.69 -5.13
CA ARG A 146 -14.22 12.49 -5.42
C ARG A 146 -15.47 11.84 -4.84
N GLU A 147 -15.63 10.54 -5.01
CA GLU A 147 -16.75 9.78 -4.43
C GLU A 147 -16.75 9.85 -2.90
N ALA A 148 -15.60 9.62 -2.26
CA ALA A 148 -15.48 9.66 -0.80
C ALA A 148 -15.82 11.05 -0.24
N MET A 149 -15.35 12.11 -0.89
CA MET A 149 -15.65 13.49 -0.52
C MET A 149 -17.13 13.83 -0.70
N ALA A 150 -17.76 13.40 -1.79
CA ALA A 150 -19.20 13.57 -2.00
C ALA A 150 -20.02 12.84 -0.92
N ARG A 151 -19.66 11.59 -0.56
CA ARG A 151 -20.30 10.85 0.54
C ARG A 151 -20.15 11.57 1.87
N LYS A 152 -18.97 12.10 2.19
CA LYS A 152 -18.70 12.87 3.42
C LYS A 152 -19.53 14.15 3.48
N ALA A 153 -19.60 14.91 2.39
CA ALA A 153 -20.42 16.12 2.31
C ALA A 153 -21.91 15.82 2.54
N LYS A 154 -22.44 14.75 1.94
CA LYS A 154 -23.83 14.30 2.15
C LYS A 154 -24.11 13.92 3.60
N ARG A 155 -23.17 13.27 4.29
CA ARG A 155 -23.30 12.93 5.72
C ARG A 155 -23.32 14.17 6.62
N ARG A 156 -22.53 15.20 6.29
CA ARG A 156 -22.52 16.47 7.05
C ARG A 156 -23.83 17.25 6.91
N LYS A 157 -24.44 17.27 5.72
CA LYS A 157 -25.74 17.93 5.49
C LYS A 157 -26.92 17.27 6.22
N LYS A 158 -26.75 16.02 6.68
CA LYS A 158 -27.79 15.26 7.40
C LYS A 158 -27.68 15.32 8.93
N LYS A 159 -26.59 15.91 9.44
CA LYS A 159 -26.39 16.16 10.87
C LYS A 159 -26.80 17.59 11.17
#